data_AF-A0AAP0FWF3-F1
#
_entry.id   AF-A0AAP0FWF3-F1
#
_cell.length_a   1.000
_cell.length_b   1.000
_cell.length_c   1.000
_cell.angle_alpha   90.00
_cell.angle_beta   90.00
_cell.angle_gamma   90.00
#
_symmetry.space_group_name_H-M   'P 1'
#
loop_
_entity.id
_entity.type
_entity.pdbx_description
1 polymer ?
#
loop_
_entity_poly.entity_id
_entity_poly.type
_entity_poly.pdbx_seq_one_letter_code
_entity_poly.pdbx_strand_id
1 'polypeptide(L)' 'MELVLSFFENANCMLRSSSEVHVSHRTFSPFSSWKLEELASRCSLIMIRSTDFSKYDYVGYKNKSGGG' A
#
# COMPACT_ATOMS: atom_id res chain seq x y z
N MET A 1 -8.71 6.47 7.98
CA MET A 1 -8.68 5.32 7.04
C MET A 1 -9.19 5.70 5.64
N GLU A 2 -9.89 6.81 5.47
CA GLU A 2 -10.37 7.32 4.17
C GLU A 2 -9.28 7.39 3.09
N LEU A 3 -8.07 7.88 3.43
CA LEU A 3 -6.95 7.98 2.49
C LEU A 3 -6.63 6.68 1.75
N VAL A 4 -6.51 5.57 2.48
CA VAL A 4 -6.13 4.27 1.90
C VAL A 4 -7.27 3.69 1.09
N LEU A 5 -8.51 3.83 1.57
CA LEU A 5 -9.69 3.35 0.86
C LEU A 5 -9.82 4.07 -0.50
N SER A 6 -9.78 5.40 -0.50
CA SER A 6 -9.85 6.19 -1.74
C SER A 6 -8.67 5.94 -2.66
N PHE A 7 -7.48 5.63 -2.13
CA PHE A 7 -6.36 5.18 -2.95
C PHE A 7 -6.69 3.88 -3.69
N PHE A 8 -7.24 2.87 -3.01
CA PHE A 8 -7.61 1.60 -3.63
C PHE A 8 -8.76 1.73 -4.62
N GLU A 9 -9.77 2.56 -4.33
CA GLU A 9 -10.85 2.88 -5.28
C GLU A 9 -10.29 3.46 -6.59
N ASN A 10 -9.40 4.45 -6.47
CA ASN A 10 -8.76 5.06 -7.64
C ASN A 10 -7.85 4.07 -8.37
N ALA A 11 -7.08 3.27 -7.65
CA ALA A 11 -6.23 2.25 -8.25
C ALA A 11 -7.06 1.27 -9.09
N ASN A 12 -8.19 0.77 -8.56
CA ASN A 12 -9.05 -0.17 -9.27
C ASN A 12 -9.57 0.39 -10.60
N CYS A 13 -9.85 1.70 -10.67
CA CYS A 13 -10.23 2.37 -11.93
C CYS A 13 -9.10 2.47 -12.96
N MET A 14 -7.83 2.35 -12.53
CA MET A 14 -6.64 2.47 -13.39
C MET A 14 -6.03 1.12 -13.79
N LEU A 15 -6.35 0.04 -13.06
CA LEU A 15 -5.81 -1.28 -13.32
C LEU A 15 -6.43 -1.91 -14.57
N ARG A 16 -5.59 -2.62 -15.34
CA ARG A 16 -6.00 -3.57 -16.38
C ARG A 16 -6.11 -4.96 -15.78
N SER A 17 -6.71 -5.90 -16.52
CA SER A 17 -7.05 -7.27 -16.08
C SER A 17 -5.90 -8.12 -15.51
N SER A 18 -4.64 -7.66 -15.59
CA SER A 18 -3.47 -8.37 -15.08
C SER A 18 -2.40 -7.42 -14.52
N SER A 19 -2.81 -6.23 -14.06
CA SER A 19 -1.90 -5.30 -13.39
C SER A 19 -2.07 -5.36 -11.87
N GLU A 20 -1.02 -4.96 -11.17
CA GLU A 20 -0.96 -4.99 -9.71
C GLU A 20 -0.75 -3.58 -9.14
N VAL A 21 -1.27 -3.34 -7.94
CA VAL A 21 -0.92 -2.19 -7.12
C VAL A 21 0.01 -2.63 -6.00
N HIS A 22 1.14 -1.95 -5.86
CA HIS A 22 2.15 -2.26 -4.84
C HIS A 22 2.09 -1.18 -3.76
N VAL A 23 1.86 -1.58 -2.51
CA VAL A 23 1.79 -0.66 -1.36
C VAL A 23 2.87 -1.02 -0.36
N SER A 24 3.79 -0.09 -0.11
CA SER A 24 4.75 -0.18 0.98
C SER A 24 4.27 0.68 2.14
N HIS A 25 4.08 0.09 3.32
CA HIS A 25 3.66 0.82 4.52
C HIS A 25 4.53 0.46 5.73
N ARG A 26 4.57 1.39 6.69
CA ARG A 26 5.22 1.16 7.98
C ARG A 26 4.39 0.17 8.80
N THR A 27 5.05 -0.78 9.46
CA THR A 27 4.41 -1.84 10.25
C THR A 27 4.32 -1.51 11.75
N PHE A 28 4.70 -0.29 12.15
CA PHE A 28 4.58 0.20 13.53
C PHE A 28 3.38 1.13 13.70
N SER A 29 2.92 1.29 14.96
CA SER A 29 1.81 2.16 15.31
C SER A 29 2.06 3.61 14.87
N PRO A 30 1.06 4.33 14.33
CA PRO A 30 -0.35 3.91 14.16
C PRO A 30 -0.63 3.22 12.82
N PHE A 31 0.36 3.04 11.96
CA PHE A 31 0.17 2.56 10.58
C PHE A 31 -0.17 1.06 10.50
N SER A 32 0.23 0.29 11.51
CA SER A 32 -0.11 -1.13 11.62
C SER A 32 -1.61 -1.40 11.76
N SER A 33 -2.40 -0.43 12.23
CA SER A 33 -3.84 -0.59 12.43
C SER A 33 -4.67 -0.28 11.18
N TRP A 34 -4.04 0.07 10.05
CA TRP A 34 -4.74 0.51 8.84
C TRP A 34 -5.45 -0.61 8.08
N LYS A 35 -5.18 -1.88 8.42
CA LYS A 35 -5.85 -3.07 7.84
C LYS A 35 -5.94 -3.03 6.31
N LEU A 36 -4.79 -2.86 5.64
CA LEU A 36 -4.72 -2.68 4.19
C LEU A 36 -5.47 -3.76 3.40
N GLU A 37 -5.32 -5.02 3.79
CA GLU A 37 -5.97 -6.15 3.11
C GLU A 37 -7.50 -6.07 3.17
N GLU A 38 -8.06 -5.68 4.34
CA GLU A 38 -9.51 -5.50 4.51
C GLU A 38 -10.02 -4.36 3.62
N LEU A 39 -9.28 -3.25 3.53
CA LEU A 39 -9.62 -2.13 2.67
C LEU A 39 -9.52 -2.47 1.18
N ALA A 40 -8.47 -3.19 0.77
CA ALA A 40 -8.28 -3.63 -0.61
C ALA A 40 -9.42 -4.56 -1.07
N SER A 41 -9.83 -5.50 -0.22
CA SER A 41 -10.94 -6.43 -0.50
C SER A 41 -12.26 -5.70 -0.77
N ARG A 42 -12.55 -4.64 -0.01
CA ARG A 42 -13.73 -3.78 -0.25
C ARG A 42 -13.70 -3.09 -1.62
N CYS A 43 -12.52 -2.91 -2.21
CA CYS A 43 -12.31 -2.30 -3.53
C CYS A 43 -12.14 -3.34 -4.66
N SER A 44 -12.55 -4.59 -4.46
CA SER A 44 -12.38 -5.69 -5.44
C SER A 44 -10.92 -6.01 -5.79
N LEU A 45 -9.98 -5.69 -4.89
CA LEU A 45 -8.58 -6.05 -5.01
C LEU A 45 -8.28 -7.24 -4.09
N ILE A 46 -7.40 -8.13 -4.55
CA ILE A 46 -6.95 -9.30 -3.78
C ILE A 46 -5.47 -9.17 -3.42
N MET A 47 -5.11 -9.63 -2.23
CA MET A 47 -3.73 -9.63 -1.79
C MET A 47 -2.97 -10.79 -2.42
N ILE A 48 -2.04 -10.48 -3.33
CA ILE A 48 -1.22 -11.48 -4.02
C ILE A 48 0.02 -11.85 -3.19
N ARG A 49 0.68 -10.86 -2.57
CA ARG A 49 1.95 -11.07 -1.85
C ARG A 49 2.10 -10.07 -0.70
N SER A 50 2.74 -10.54 0.39
CA SER A 50 3.33 -9.71 1.44
C SER A 50 4.82 -10.01 1.53
N THR A 51 5.66 -8.98 1.57
CA THR A 51 7.10 -9.14 1.82
C THR A 51 7.62 -8.04 2.70
N ASP A 52 8.64 -8.36 3.50
CA ASP A 52 9.36 -7.34 4.26
C ASP A 52 9.99 -6.31 3.34
N PHE A 53 9.91 -5.04 3.74
CA PHE A 53 10.52 -3.96 2.98
C PHE A 53 12.03 -3.94 3.22
N SER A 54 12.82 -4.08 2.15
CA SER A 54 14.25 -3.83 2.15
C SER A 54 14.57 -2.57 1.35
N LYS A 55 15.22 -1.60 1.98
CA LYS A 55 15.71 -0.39 1.28
C LYS A 55 16.70 -0.71 0.16
N TYR A 56 17.35 -1.87 0.22
CA TYR A 56 18.34 -2.28 -0.77
C TYR A 56 17.70 -2.72 -2.09
N ASP A 57 16.42 -3.11 -2.06
CA ASP A 57 15.65 -3.46 -3.24
C ASP A 57 15.29 -2.21 -4.07
N TYR A 58 15.46 -1.02 -3.48
CA TYR A 58 15.14 0.27 -4.08
C TYR A 58 16.36 1.19 -4.08
N VAL A 59 17.25 1.01 -5.07
CA VAL A 59 18.48 1.81 -5.21
C VAL A 59 18.14 3.31 -5.24
N GLY A 60 18.71 4.08 -4.32
CA GLY A 60 18.45 5.52 -4.18
C GLY A 60 17.30 5.87 -3.24
N TYR A 61 16.60 4.89 -2.67
CA TYR A 61 15.58 5.14 -1.65
C TYR A 61 16.21 5.78 -0.41
N LYS A 62 15.77 6.99 -0.10
CA LYS A 62 16.05 7.67 1.16
C LYS A 62 14.73 7.97 1.84
N ASN A 63 14.52 7.39 3.02
CA ASN A 63 13.32 7.66 3.82
C ASN A 63 13.26 9.16 4.11
N LYS A 64 12.21 9.82 3.64
CA LYS A 64 11.93 11.22 4.01
C LYS A 64 11.11 11.19 5.28
N SER A 65 11.68 11.67 6.38
CA SER A 65 10.91 12.03 7.56
C SER A 65 10.38 13.44 7.37
N GLY A 66 9.09 13.59 7.08
CA GLY A 66 8.42 14.87 7.30
C GLY A 66 8.25 15.05 8.81
N GLY A 67 8.98 15.97 9.42
CA GLY A 67 8.39 16.74 10.52
C GLY A 67 7.28 17.57 9.89
N GLY A 68 6.12 17.63 10.53
CA GLY A 68 4.92 18.28 9.98
C GLY A 68 5.17 19.66 9.37
#